data_AF-A0A370JVY3-F1
#
_entry.id   AF-A0A370JVY3-F1
#
_cell.length_a   1.000
_cell.length_b   1.000
_cell.length_c   1.000
_cell.angle_alpha   90.00
_cell.angle_beta   90.00
_cell.angle_gamma   90.00
#
_symmetry.space_group_name_H-M   'P 1'
#
loop_
_entity.id
_entity.type
_entity.pdbx_description
1 polymer ?
#
loop_
_entity_poly.entity_id
_entity_poly.type
_entity_poly.pdbx_seq_one_letter_code
_entity_poly.pdbx_strand_id
1 'polypeptide(L)'
;MRRGLALLVLWGGLVFAQEMTPGALLQMGAFIKKVNPASYLLYVAEAKDYVEVFEPFILDVRTAEERSRGFIPGSVHIHIGQLPDRLSALPKDKTKPILVYCGTGHVSAVAAAYLRALGYTEVKNLNGGYRAWLEQGLPVERP
;
A
#
# COMPACT_ATOMS: atom_id res chain seq x y z
N MET A 1 -25.87 54.69 14.51
CA MET A 1 -24.75 54.34 13.61
C MET A 1 -23.87 53.38 14.40
N ARG A 2 -23.66 52.11 14.06
CA ARG A 2 -23.36 51.45 12.79
C ARG A 2 -24.26 50.23 12.53
N ARG A 3 -24.49 49.98 11.24
CA ARG A 3 -25.22 48.86 10.62
C ARG A 3 -24.32 47.62 10.51
N GLY A 4 -24.91 46.43 10.43
CA GLY A 4 -24.20 45.22 10.01
C GLY A 4 -24.96 43.92 10.27
N LEU A 5 -25.98 43.65 9.45
CA LEU A 5 -26.82 42.45 9.45
C LEU A 5 -26.17 41.33 8.59
N ALA A 6 -26.56 40.09 8.91
CA ALA A 6 -26.82 38.96 8.01
C ALA A 6 -25.80 37.81 7.94
N LEU A 7 -26.26 36.66 8.44
CA LEU A 7 -25.84 35.31 8.07
C LEU A 7 -25.91 35.10 6.55
N LEU A 8 -24.94 34.37 6.02
CA LEU A 8 -25.02 33.64 4.75
C LEU A 8 -24.30 32.29 4.92
N VAL A 9 -25.11 31.25 5.11
CA VAL A 9 -24.74 29.85 4.84
C VAL A 9 -24.63 29.71 3.32
N LEU A 10 -23.65 28.94 2.81
CA LEU A 10 -23.81 27.98 1.71
C LEU A 10 -22.47 27.36 1.28
N TRP A 11 -22.42 26.02 1.42
CA TRP A 11 -21.83 25.02 0.51
C TRP A 11 -20.41 25.19 -0.01
N GLY A 12 -19.52 24.30 0.43
CA GLY A 12 -18.27 23.99 -0.25
C GLY A 12 -17.64 22.76 0.37
N GLY A 13 -17.72 21.61 -0.31
CA GLY A 13 -17.13 20.36 0.15
C GLY A 13 -15.67 20.54 0.55
N LEU A 14 -15.36 20.18 1.80
CA LEU A 14 -13.98 19.98 2.22
C LEU A 14 -13.49 18.68 1.58
N VAL A 15 -13.03 18.80 0.34
CA VAL A 15 -12.00 17.89 -0.16
C VAL A 15 -10.79 18.18 0.73
N PHE A 16 -10.49 17.26 1.65
CA PHE A 16 -9.21 17.25 2.37
C PHE A 16 -8.10 16.98 1.36
N ALA A 17 -7.68 18.01 0.63
CA ALA A 17 -6.31 18.07 0.16
C ALA A 17 -5.46 18.25 1.41
N GLN A 18 -4.95 17.15 1.97
CA GLN A 18 -3.93 17.25 3.01
C GLN A 18 -2.74 18.00 2.40
N GLU A 19 -2.59 19.27 2.77
CA GLU A 19 -1.38 20.01 2.47
C GLU A 19 -0.20 19.21 3.05
N MET A 20 0.80 18.93 2.21
CA MET A 20 2.04 18.33 2.67
C MET A 20 2.72 19.36 3.58
N THR A 21 2.50 19.24 4.89
CA THR A 21 3.07 20.19 5.85
C THR A 21 4.59 20.18 5.73
N PRO A 22 5.28 21.29 6.03
CA PRO A 22 6.74 21.31 6.05
C PRO A 22 7.33 20.19 6.92
N GLY A 23 6.64 19.82 8.02
CA GLY A 23 6.99 18.68 8.85
C GLY A 23 6.83 17.32 8.13
N ALA A 24 5.72 17.09 7.45
CA ALA A 24 5.49 15.87 6.66
C ALA A 24 6.50 15.73 5.51
N LEU A 25 6.82 16.83 4.83
CA LEU A 25 7.88 16.89 3.80
C LEU A 25 9.26 16.54 4.36
N LEU A 26 9.61 17.08 5.53
CA LEU A 26 10.88 16.79 6.18
C LEU A 26 10.96 15.32 6.61
N GLN A 27 9.87 14.76 7.14
CA GLN A 27 9.80 13.35 7.50
C GLN A 27 9.89 12.43 6.28
N MET A 28 9.20 12.77 5.18
CA MET A 28 9.32 12.05 3.92
C MET A 28 10.76 12.12 3.37
N GLY A 29 11.39 13.29 3.40
CA GLY A 29 12.79 13.44 2.98
C GLY A 29 13.78 12.63 3.82
N ALA A 30 13.58 12.59 5.14
CA ALA A 30 14.37 11.74 6.04
C ALA A 30 14.13 10.25 5.80
N PHE A 31 12.90 9.86 5.47
CA PHE A 31 12.54 8.50 5.10
C PHE A 31 13.25 8.07 3.82
N ILE A 32 13.15 8.84 2.73
CA ILE A 32 13.78 8.52 1.44
C ILE A 32 15.29 8.29 1.59
N LYS A 33 15.99 9.09 2.40
CA LYS A 33 17.44 8.94 2.64
C LYS A 33 17.82 7.65 3.38
N LYS A 34 16.89 7.03 4.12
CA LYS A 34 17.11 5.81 4.90
C LYS A 34 16.62 4.54 4.19
N VAL A 35 15.82 4.67 3.14
CA VAL A 35 15.30 3.51 2.39
C VAL A 35 16.42 2.92 1.53
N ASN A 36 16.87 1.72 1.87
CA ASN A 36 17.73 0.94 0.98
C ASN A 36 16.85 0.32 -0.13
N PRO A 37 17.09 0.62 -1.43
CA PRO A 37 16.33 0.06 -2.54
C PRO A 37 16.32 -1.48 -2.56
N ALA A 38 17.42 -2.11 -2.15
CA ALA A 38 17.52 -3.57 -2.08
C ALA A 38 16.68 -4.16 -0.93
N SER A 39 16.32 -3.37 0.08
CA SER A 39 15.53 -3.83 1.21
C SER A 39 14.02 -3.86 0.93
N TYR A 40 13.54 -3.15 -0.10
CA TYR A 40 12.10 -2.97 -0.35
C TYR A 40 11.57 -3.87 -1.48
N LEU A 41 12.43 -4.28 -2.41
CA LEU A 41 12.00 -5.02 -3.60
C LEU A 41 12.15 -6.52 -3.36
N LEU A 42 11.16 -7.30 -3.80
CA LEU A 42 11.25 -8.77 -3.90
C LEU A 42 11.10 -9.13 -5.38
N TYR A 43 12.11 -9.76 -5.98
CA TYR A 43 11.98 -10.25 -7.35
C TYR A 43 11.10 -11.49 -7.37
N VAL A 44 10.30 -11.64 -8.42
CA VAL A 44 9.36 -12.77 -8.52
C VAL A 44 10.07 -14.13 -8.48
N ALA A 45 11.32 -14.20 -8.96
CA ALA A 45 12.14 -15.41 -8.92
C ALA A 45 12.40 -15.91 -7.48
N GLU A 46 12.38 -15.00 -6.50
CA GLU A 46 12.60 -15.29 -5.07
C GLU A 46 11.27 -15.40 -4.31
N ALA A 47 10.13 -15.12 -4.96
CA ALA A 47 8.87 -14.90 -4.27
C ALA A 47 8.31 -16.17 -3.64
N LYS A 48 8.50 -17.33 -4.29
CA LYS A 48 8.10 -18.63 -3.75
C LYS A 48 8.82 -18.91 -2.42
N ASP A 49 10.14 -18.91 -2.45
CA ASP A 49 10.97 -19.19 -1.28
C ASP A 49 10.69 -18.19 -0.15
N TYR A 50 10.50 -16.91 -0.49
CA TYR A 50 10.14 -15.89 0.48
C TYR A 50 8.79 -16.16 1.16
N VAL A 51 7.76 -16.52 0.39
CA VAL A 51 6.42 -16.82 0.93
C VAL A 51 6.45 -18.07 1.80
N GLU A 52 7.17 -19.11 1.39
CA GLU A 52 7.30 -20.37 2.15
C GLU A 52 8.08 -20.19 3.46
N VAL A 53 9.15 -19.38 3.47
CA VAL A 53 10.02 -19.23 4.65
C VAL A 53 9.47 -18.21 5.64
N PHE A 54 8.97 -17.07 5.17
CA PHE A 54 8.62 -15.94 6.04
C PHE A 54 7.13 -15.83 6.34
N GLU A 55 6.30 -16.60 5.62
CA GLU A 55 4.83 -16.59 5.73
C GLU A 55 4.28 -15.16 5.87
N PRO A 56 4.57 -14.26 4.91
CA PRO A 56 4.24 -12.86 5.03
C PRO A 56 2.72 -12.65 5.00
N PHE A 57 2.28 -11.52 5.55
CA PHE A 57 0.95 -11.01 5.23
C PHE A 57 0.94 -10.52 3.78
N ILE A 58 0.19 -11.18 2.91
CA ILE A 58 0.14 -10.83 1.49
C ILE A 58 -0.99 -9.83 1.25
N LEU A 59 -0.66 -8.64 0.76
CA LEU A 59 -1.58 -7.53 0.52
C LEU A 59 -1.77 -7.29 -0.97
N ASP A 60 -2.98 -7.52 -1.47
CA ASP A 60 -3.42 -7.19 -2.82
C ASP A 60 -4.03 -5.78 -2.83
N VAL A 61 -3.38 -4.83 -3.52
CA VAL A 61 -3.87 -3.44 -3.63
C VAL A 61 -4.56 -3.12 -4.96
N ARG A 62 -4.84 -4.14 -5.77
CA ARG A 62 -5.52 -3.98 -7.07
C ARG A 62 -6.99 -3.62 -6.93
N THR A 63 -7.64 -3.32 -8.04
CA THR A 63 -9.11 -3.18 -8.10
C THR A 63 -9.81 -4.53 -7.87
N ALA A 64 -11.09 -4.48 -7.49
CA ALA A 64 -11.91 -5.70 -7.35
C ALA A 64 -12.06 -6.46 -8.69
N GLU A 65 -12.10 -5.73 -9.81
CA GLU A 65 -12.17 -6.32 -11.16
C GLU A 65 -10.87 -7.06 -11.53
N GLU A 66 -9.70 -6.51 -11.19
CA GLU A 66 -8.45 -7.24 -11.35
C GLU A 66 -8.38 -8.48 -10.47
N ARG A 67 -8.86 -8.37 -9.22
CA ARG A 67 -8.87 -9.50 -8.28
C ARG A 67 -9.82 -10.61 -8.71
N SER A 68 -10.96 -10.29 -9.33
CA SER A 68 -11.93 -11.31 -9.75
C SER A 68 -11.36 -12.25 -10.84
N ARG A 69 -10.34 -11.81 -11.57
CA ARG A 69 -9.60 -12.62 -12.54
C ARG A 69 -8.59 -13.59 -11.91
N GLY A 70 -8.36 -13.48 -10.60
CA GLY A 70 -7.48 -14.32 -9.81
C GLY A 70 -6.53 -13.51 -8.93
N PHE A 71 -6.00 -14.16 -7.89
CA PHE A 71 -5.14 -13.53 -6.88
C PHE A 71 -4.14 -14.51 -6.27
N ILE A 72 -3.12 -13.96 -5.60
CA ILE A 72 -2.12 -14.76 -4.87
C ILE A 72 -2.83 -15.45 -3.69
N PRO A 73 -2.68 -16.77 -3.49
CA PRO A 73 -3.34 -17.52 -2.42
C PRO A 73 -3.14 -16.88 -1.05
N GLY A 74 -4.22 -16.85 -0.25
CA GLY A 74 -4.19 -16.26 1.10
C GLY A 74 -4.03 -14.73 1.16
N SER A 75 -4.00 -14.03 0.02
CA SER A 75 -3.88 -12.57 0.01
C SER A 75 -5.14 -11.87 0.54
N VAL A 76 -4.91 -10.84 1.36
CA VAL A 76 -5.95 -9.91 1.82
C VAL A 76 -6.11 -8.78 0.81
N HIS A 77 -7.35 -8.49 0.43
CA HIS A 77 -7.66 -7.43 -0.53
C HIS A 77 -8.01 -6.11 0.15
N ILE A 78 -7.22 -5.09 -0.15
CA ILE A 78 -7.49 -3.69 0.22
C ILE A 78 -7.06 -2.84 -0.97
N HIS A 79 -8.01 -2.35 -1.76
CA HIS A 79 -7.70 -1.42 -2.86
C HIS A 79 -6.85 -0.25 -2.35
N ILE A 80 -5.87 0.20 -3.13
CA ILE A 80 -4.92 1.24 -2.70
C ILE A 80 -5.59 2.49 -2.14
N GLY A 81 -6.70 2.95 -2.75
CA GLY A 81 -7.44 4.12 -2.30
C GLY A 81 -8.19 3.94 -0.97
N GLN A 82 -8.36 2.70 -0.51
CA GLN A 82 -9.00 2.36 0.77
C GLN A 82 -7.98 2.01 1.86
N LEU A 83 -6.69 1.89 1.51
CA LEU A 83 -5.65 1.47 2.45
C LEU A 83 -5.55 2.38 3.69
N PRO A 84 -5.61 3.72 3.57
CA PRO A 84 -5.57 4.60 4.75
C PRO A 84 -6.71 4.36 5.75
N ASP A 85 -7.89 3.97 5.25
CA ASP A 85 -9.09 3.78 6.08
C ASP A 85 -9.21 2.35 6.65
N ARG A 86 -8.39 1.42 6.15
CA ARG A 86 -8.47 -0.02 6.47
C ARG A 86 -7.23 -0.56 7.18
N LEU A 87 -6.47 0.31 7.86
CA LEU A 87 -5.26 -0.08 8.60
C LEU A 87 -5.51 -1.12 9.69
N SER A 88 -6.73 -1.22 10.22
CA SER A 88 -7.11 -2.24 11.21
C SER A 88 -7.10 -3.68 10.67
N ALA A 89 -7.15 -3.85 9.35
CA ALA A 89 -7.06 -5.15 8.68
C ALA A 89 -5.61 -5.61 8.47
N LEU A 90 -4.62 -4.75 8.76
CA LEU A 90 -3.20 -5.08 8.67
C LEU A 90 -2.69 -5.73 9.97
N PRO A 91 -1.54 -6.42 9.93
CA PRO A 91 -0.91 -6.94 11.14
C PRO A 91 -0.71 -5.85 12.19
N LYS A 92 -1.08 -6.16 13.44
CA LYS A 92 -0.82 -5.27 14.59
C LYS A 92 0.67 -5.19 14.92
N ASP A 93 1.36 -6.33 14.82
CA ASP A 93 2.80 -6.42 14.94
C ASP A 93 3.46 -5.78 13.71
N LYS A 94 4.20 -4.69 13.94
CA LYS A 94 4.90 -3.93 12.89
C LYS A 94 6.14 -4.64 12.34
N THR A 95 6.58 -5.72 12.99
CA THR A 95 7.69 -6.55 12.54
C THR A 95 7.25 -7.72 11.66
N LYS A 96 5.95 -8.05 11.62
CA LYS A 96 5.42 -9.09 10.74
C LYS A 96 5.74 -8.74 9.27
N PRO A 97 6.37 -9.65 8.50
CA PRO A 97 6.63 -9.41 7.09
C PRO A 97 5.34 -9.17 6.30
N ILE A 98 5.36 -8.17 5.41
CA ILE A 98 4.26 -7.84 4.52
C ILE A 98 4.77 -7.88 3.08
N LEU A 99 4.13 -8.69 2.23
CA LEU A 99 4.35 -8.68 0.79
C LEU A 99 3.20 -7.95 0.11
N VAL A 100 3.48 -6.80 -0.48
CA VAL A 100 2.48 -5.98 -1.19
C VAL A 100 2.63 -6.18 -2.69
N TYR A 101 1.50 -6.36 -3.39
CA TYR A 101 1.50 -6.43 -4.83
C TYR A 101 0.32 -5.69 -5.46
N CYS A 102 0.55 -5.20 -6.68
CA CYS A 102 -0.47 -4.72 -7.59
C CYS A 102 -0.34 -5.46 -8.94
N GLY A 103 -0.93 -4.98 -10.03
CA GLY A 103 -0.82 -5.61 -11.34
C GLY A 103 0.62 -5.74 -11.85
N THR A 104 1.44 -4.68 -11.72
CA THR A 104 2.79 -4.58 -12.32
C THR A 104 3.91 -4.19 -11.36
N GLY A 105 3.59 -3.93 -10.09
CA GLY A 105 4.56 -3.55 -9.05
C GLY A 105 4.69 -2.04 -8.78
N HIS A 106 4.12 -1.17 -9.62
CA HIS A 106 4.27 0.29 -9.46
C HIS A 106 3.39 0.87 -8.35
N VAL A 107 2.09 0.57 -8.35
CA VAL A 107 1.14 1.08 -7.33
C VAL A 107 1.46 0.49 -5.96
N SER A 108 1.86 -0.77 -5.91
CA SER A 108 2.27 -1.43 -4.67
C SER A 108 3.58 -0.90 -4.09
N ALA A 109 4.45 -0.27 -4.89
CA ALA A 109 5.62 0.43 -4.35
C ALA A 109 5.21 1.63 -3.48
N VAL A 110 4.19 2.37 -3.90
CA VAL A 110 3.63 3.50 -3.13
C VAL A 110 2.98 2.99 -1.84
N ALA A 111 2.19 1.91 -1.94
CA ALA A 111 1.60 1.24 -0.79
C ALA A 111 2.67 0.78 0.22
N ALA A 112 3.73 0.13 -0.25
CA ALA A 112 4.83 -0.34 0.60
C ALA A 112 5.55 0.83 1.29
N ALA A 113 5.81 1.93 0.58
CA ALA A 113 6.39 3.14 1.17
C ALA A 113 5.49 3.74 2.25
N TYR A 114 4.18 3.82 1.99
CA TYR A 114 3.20 4.29 2.97
C TYR A 114 3.19 3.41 4.24
N LEU A 115 3.17 2.09 4.10
CA LEU A 115 3.23 1.19 5.26
C LEU A 115 4.53 1.34 6.05
N ARG A 116 5.68 1.49 5.39
CA ARG A 116 6.95 1.74 6.08
C ARG A 116 6.95 3.07 6.83
N ALA A 117 6.35 4.12 6.27
CA ALA A 117 6.17 5.40 6.95
C ALA A 117 5.29 5.28 8.21
N LEU A 118 4.37 4.31 8.24
CA LEU A 118 3.57 3.94 9.42
C LEU A 118 4.30 3.01 10.41
N GLY A 119 5.58 2.74 10.20
CA GLY A 119 6.44 1.98 11.11
C GLY A 119 6.50 0.47 10.86
N TYR A 120 5.90 -0.06 9.79
CA TYR A 120 6.12 -1.45 9.40
C TYR A 120 7.57 -1.64 8.93
N THR A 121 8.32 -2.54 9.56
CA THR A 121 9.77 -2.67 9.33
C THR A 121 10.08 -3.58 8.14
N GLU A 122 9.28 -4.62 7.94
CA GLU A 122 9.50 -5.66 6.93
C GLU A 122 8.44 -5.63 5.82
N VAL A 123 8.45 -4.59 4.99
CA VAL A 123 7.52 -4.47 3.86
C VAL A 123 8.24 -4.64 2.53
N LYS A 124 7.85 -5.66 1.75
CA LYS A 124 8.36 -5.94 0.41
C LYS A 124 7.31 -5.58 -0.65
N ASN A 125 7.76 -4.99 -1.75
CA ASN A 125 6.98 -4.80 -2.97
C ASN A 125 7.35 -5.90 -3.96
N LEU A 126 6.36 -6.65 -4.46
CA LEU A 126 6.58 -7.66 -5.48
C LEU A 126 6.91 -6.99 -6.83
N ASN A 127 8.15 -7.14 -7.28
CA ASN A 127 8.58 -6.64 -8.58
C ASN A 127 7.83 -7.34 -9.71
N GLY A 128 7.38 -6.56 -10.69
CA GLY A 128 6.54 -7.06 -11.79
C GLY A 128 5.10 -7.42 -11.40
N GLY A 129 4.77 -7.35 -10.10
CA GLY A 129 3.42 -7.53 -9.56
C GLY A 129 2.80 -8.90 -9.87
N TYR A 130 1.47 -8.94 -9.88
CA TYR A 130 0.69 -10.13 -10.19
C TYR A 130 0.98 -10.68 -11.59
N ARG A 131 1.31 -9.83 -12.56
CA ARG A 131 1.67 -10.28 -13.91
C ARG A 131 2.91 -11.15 -13.90
N ALA A 132 3.97 -10.71 -13.24
CA ALA A 132 5.20 -11.50 -13.14
C ALA A 132 4.97 -12.80 -12.34
N TRP A 133 4.12 -12.76 -11.30
CA TRP A 133 3.71 -13.96 -10.55
C TRP A 133 3.07 -15.01 -11.47
N LEU A 134 2.18 -14.59 -12.37
CA LEU A 134 1.56 -15.47 -13.37
C LEU A 134 2.58 -16.00 -14.39
N GLU A 135 3.47 -15.14 -14.88
CA GLU A 135 4.52 -15.52 -15.85
C GLU A 135 5.48 -16.58 -15.28
N GLN A 136 5.71 -16.57 -13.96
CA GLN A 136 6.47 -17.60 -13.26
C GLN A 136 5.68 -18.89 -12.98
N GLY A 137 4.40 -18.97 -13.36
CA GLY A 137 3.57 -20.14 -13.13
C GLY A 137 3.29 -20.43 -11.64
N LEU A 138 3.38 -19.41 -10.79
CA LEU A 138 3.13 -19.56 -9.36
C LEU A 138 1.64 -19.77 -9.04
N PRO A 139 1.29 -20.41 -7.91
CA PRO A 139 -0.09 -20.72 -7.57
C PRO A 139 -1.01 -19.49 -7.53
N VAL A 140 -2.25 -19.65 -7.98
CA VAL A 140 -3.29 -18.60 -7.94
C VAL A 140 -4.63 -19.18 -7.49
N GLU A 141 -5.40 -18.35 -6.80
CA GLU A 141 -6.78 -18.63 -6.43
C GLU A 141 -7.74 -17.78 -7.28
N ARG A 142 -8.99 -18.24 -7.39
CA ARG A 142 -10.09 -17.51 -8.00
C ARG A 142 -11.24 -17.41 -6.99
N PRO A 143 -12.05 -16.34 -7.03
CA PRO A 143 -13.17 -16.16 -6.11
C PRO A 143 -14.24 -17.24 -6.23
#